data_AF-A0A099F2K9-F1
#
_entry.id   AF-A0A099F2K9-F1
#
_cell.length_a   1.000
_cell.length_b   1.000
_cell.length_c   1.000
_cell.angle_alpha   90.00
_cell.angle_beta   90.00
_cell.angle_gamma   90.00
#
_symmetry.space_group_name_H-M   'P 1'
#
loop_
_entity.id
_entity.type
_entity.pdbx_description
1 polymer ?
#
loop_
_entity_poly.entity_id
_entity_poly.type
_entity_poly.pdbx_seq_one_letter_code
_entity_poly.pdbx_strand_id
1 'polypeptide(L)'
;MTRSTLVQPGGAFTATDAIPEIANLLASVYCACEQELRHHVATLACELFRRVDIDGESLAAAARALDLEARDAEAILAIIRRDLAAAVAGCLCTGRDG
;
A
#
# COMPACT_ATOMS: atom_id res chain seq x y z
N MET A 1 20.58 -34.18 -27.83
CA MET A 1 19.43 -33.67 -28.60
C MET A 1 18.50 -33.00 -27.60
N THR A 2 18.17 -31.72 -27.59
CA THR A 2 18.53 -30.58 -28.44
C THR A 2 18.28 -29.33 -27.57
N ARG A 3 19.21 -28.40 -27.57
CA ARG A 3 19.10 -27.09 -26.93
C ARG A 3 17.95 -26.32 -27.61
N SER A 4 17.12 -25.61 -26.85
CA SER A 4 16.26 -24.58 -27.42
C SER A 4 16.28 -23.36 -26.51
N THR A 5 17.26 -22.52 -26.82
CA THR A 5 17.30 -21.12 -26.42
C THR A 5 16.18 -20.40 -27.17
N LEU A 6 15.25 -19.77 -26.45
CA LEU A 6 14.44 -18.68 -26.99
C LEU A 6 14.79 -17.43 -26.19
N VAL A 7 15.78 -16.70 -26.69
CA VAL A 7 15.84 -15.25 -26.51
C VAL A 7 15.10 -14.64 -27.69
N GLN A 8 14.28 -13.62 -27.44
CA GLN A 8 13.88 -12.49 -28.30
C GLN A 8 12.58 -11.87 -27.73
N PRO A 9 12.23 -10.62 -28.08
CA PRO A 9 12.90 -9.37 -27.71
C PRO A 9 11.84 -8.39 -27.11
N GLY A 10 12.20 -7.14 -26.83
CA GLY A 10 11.28 -6.14 -26.29
C GLY A 10 9.93 -6.08 -27.02
N GLY A 11 8.86 -6.31 -26.27
CA GLY A 11 7.48 -6.14 -26.68
C GLY A 11 6.67 -5.79 -25.44
N ALA A 12 5.97 -4.67 -25.48
CA ALA A 12 5.13 -4.19 -24.40
C ALA A 12 4.25 -5.33 -23.87
N PHE A 13 4.28 -5.57 -22.56
CA PHE A 13 3.35 -6.44 -21.88
C PHE A 13 1.97 -5.76 -21.94
N THR A 14 1.27 -5.88 -23.07
CA THR A 14 -0.16 -5.52 -23.14
C THR A 14 -0.92 -6.62 -22.42
N ALA A 15 -0.96 -6.50 -21.10
CA ALA A 15 -1.81 -7.30 -20.23
C ALA A 15 -3.27 -6.96 -20.55
N THR A 16 -3.90 -7.64 -21.50
CA THR A 16 -5.32 -7.41 -21.77
C THR A 16 -6.15 -8.65 -22.13
N ASP A 17 -5.59 -9.82 -22.46
CA ASP A 17 -6.43 -11.00 -22.82
C ASP A 17 -6.10 -12.32 -22.12
N ALA A 18 -5.10 -12.33 -21.23
CA ALA A 18 -5.22 -13.12 -20.03
C ALA A 18 -5.65 -12.07 -19.00
N ILE A 19 -6.74 -12.20 -18.26
CA ILE A 19 -6.88 -13.22 -17.24
C ILE A 19 -8.27 -13.01 -16.55
N PRO A 20 -9.37 -13.61 -17.00
CA PRO A 20 -10.55 -13.75 -16.14
C PRO A 20 -10.34 -14.88 -15.11
N GLU A 21 -9.60 -15.94 -15.45
CA GLU A 21 -9.42 -17.11 -14.59
C GLU A 21 -8.41 -16.91 -13.46
N ILE A 22 -7.25 -16.29 -13.71
CA ILE A 22 -6.35 -15.86 -12.61
C ILE A 22 -6.96 -14.65 -11.86
N ALA A 23 -7.78 -13.77 -12.45
CA ALA A 23 -8.50 -12.76 -11.66
C ALA A 23 -9.55 -13.38 -10.74
N ASN A 24 -10.27 -14.40 -11.20
CA ASN A 24 -11.20 -15.16 -10.38
C ASN A 24 -10.48 -16.03 -9.34
N LEU A 25 -9.30 -16.57 -9.68
CA LEU A 25 -8.43 -17.29 -8.74
C LEU A 25 -7.90 -16.34 -7.66
N LEU A 26 -7.41 -15.16 -8.06
CA LEU A 26 -6.98 -14.11 -7.13
C LEU A 26 -8.16 -13.68 -6.26
N ALA A 27 -9.32 -13.34 -6.83
CA ALA A 27 -10.52 -13.00 -6.07
C ALA A 27 -10.92 -14.11 -5.10
N SER A 28 -10.82 -15.39 -5.49
CA SER A 28 -11.11 -16.53 -4.61
C SER A 28 -10.10 -16.70 -3.46
N VAL A 29 -8.83 -16.32 -3.67
CA VAL A 29 -7.76 -16.35 -2.66
C VAL A 29 -7.84 -15.12 -1.74
N TYR A 30 -8.30 -13.98 -2.24
CA TYR A 30 -8.33 -12.70 -1.54
C TYR A 30 -9.71 -12.36 -0.91
N CYS A 31 -10.75 -13.18 -1.15
CA CYS A 31 -12.19 -12.86 -0.97
C CYS A 31 -12.69 -12.40 0.43
N ALA A 32 -11.90 -12.55 1.49
CA ALA A 32 -12.26 -12.03 2.82
C ALA A 32 -11.03 -11.58 3.59
N CYS A 33 -9.93 -12.33 3.42
CA CYS A 33 -8.61 -11.98 3.94
C CYS A 33 -8.14 -10.62 3.43
N GLU A 34 -8.48 -10.18 2.22
CA GLU A 34 -8.07 -8.86 1.74
C GLU A 34 -8.75 -7.74 2.51
N GLN A 35 -10.03 -7.87 2.84
CA GLN A 35 -10.75 -6.82 3.56
C GLN A 35 -10.28 -6.75 5.02
N GLU A 36 -10.05 -7.91 5.64
CA GLU A 36 -9.50 -8.01 6.99
C GLU A 36 -8.04 -7.57 7.06
N LEU A 37 -7.21 -7.97 6.10
CA LEU A 37 -5.82 -7.54 5.97
C LEU A 37 -5.73 -6.04 5.70
N ARG A 38 -6.56 -5.49 4.81
CA ARG A 38 -6.62 -4.06 4.55
C ARG A 38 -7.05 -3.30 5.80
N HIS A 39 -8.01 -3.81 6.55
CA HIS A 39 -8.42 -3.21 7.82
C HIS A 39 -7.31 -3.27 8.87
N HIS A 40 -6.59 -4.40 8.96
CA HIS A 40 -5.45 -4.58 9.86
C HIS A 40 -4.30 -3.64 9.50
N VAL A 41 -3.93 -3.55 8.21
CA VAL A 41 -2.89 -2.64 7.70
C VAL A 41 -3.29 -1.18 7.93
N ALA A 42 -4.56 -0.82 7.69
CA ALA A 42 -5.05 0.53 7.97
C ALA A 42 -4.99 0.85 9.48
N THR A 43 -5.30 -0.12 10.33
CA THR A 43 -5.22 0.04 11.80
C THR A 43 -3.78 0.25 12.25
N LEU A 44 -2.84 -0.57 11.74
CA LEU A 44 -1.40 -0.41 12.01
C LEU A 44 -0.87 0.94 11.54
N ALA A 45 -1.26 1.36 10.34
CA ALA A 45 -0.93 2.66 9.76
C ALA A 45 -1.41 3.82 10.64
N CYS A 46 -2.68 3.80 11.05
CA CYS A 46 -3.25 4.80 11.94
C CYS A 46 -2.57 4.85 13.31
N GLU A 47 -2.29 3.68 13.90
CA GLU A 47 -1.64 3.61 15.21
C GLU A 47 -0.18 4.08 15.15
N LEU A 48 0.55 3.76 14.07
CA LEU A 48 1.90 4.26 13.84
C LEU A 48 1.91 5.78 13.68
N PHE A 49 0.98 6.34 12.90
CA PHE A 49 0.82 7.78 12.75
C PHE A 49 0.48 8.45 14.09
N ARG A 50 -0.44 7.88 14.86
CA ARG A 50 -0.80 8.40 16.18
C ARG A 50 0.42 8.48 17.11
N ARG A 51 1.20 7.39 17.22
CA ARG A 51 2.39 7.36 18.10
C ARG A 51 3.44 8.39 17.69
N VAL A 52 3.73 8.49 16.39
CA VAL A 52 4.83 9.34 15.92
C VAL A 52 4.42 10.81 15.77
N ASP A 53 3.31 11.08 15.09
CA ASP A 53 2.91 12.44 14.73
C ASP A 53 2.02 13.12 15.80
N ILE A 54 1.29 12.35 16.61
CA ILE A 54 0.40 12.91 17.65
C ILE A 54 1.04 12.82 19.04
N ASP A 55 1.57 11.66 19.43
CA ASP A 55 2.15 11.46 20.76
C ASP A 55 3.63 11.87 20.83
N GLY A 56 4.26 12.15 19.68
CA GLY A 56 5.66 12.58 19.58
C GLY A 56 6.69 11.49 19.87
N GLU A 57 6.30 10.21 19.78
CA GLU A 57 7.19 9.08 19.96
C GLU A 57 8.20 8.98 18.80
N SER A 58 9.43 8.54 19.10
CA SER A 58 10.41 8.28 18.03
C SER A 58 9.93 7.14 17.12
N LEU A 59 10.19 7.27 15.81
CA LEU A 59 9.84 6.24 14.82
C LEU A 59 10.35 4.85 15.20
N ALA A 60 11.58 4.76 15.71
CA ALA A 60 12.19 3.49 16.10
C ALA A 60 11.53 2.85 17.34
N ALA A 61 10.96 3.64 18.24
CA ALA A 61 10.20 3.11 19.38
C ALA A 61 8.80 2.66 18.94
N ALA A 62 8.11 3.48 18.14
CA ALA A 62 6.79 3.15 17.61
C ALA A 62 6.83 1.90 16.69
N ALA A 63 7.84 1.78 15.81
CA ALA A 63 8.02 0.62 14.94
C ALA A 63 8.26 -0.67 15.74
N ARG A 64 9.12 -0.63 16.77
CA ARG A 64 9.34 -1.76 17.68
C ARG A 64 8.06 -2.15 18.44
N ALA A 65 7.29 -1.16 18.88
CA ALA A 65 6.04 -1.40 19.60
C ALA A 65 4.91 -1.97 18.71
N LEU A 66 5.07 -1.91 17.38
CA LEU A 66 4.13 -2.45 16.39
C LEU A 66 4.69 -3.66 15.63
N ASP A 67 5.87 -4.15 16.04
CA ASP A 67 6.60 -5.24 15.37
C ASP A 67 6.80 -4.99 13.86
N LEU A 68 7.12 -3.74 13.51
CA LEU A 68 7.40 -3.30 12.15
C LEU A 68 8.91 -3.14 11.94
N GLU A 69 9.36 -3.50 10.74
CA GLU A 69 10.68 -3.07 10.29
C GLU A 69 10.74 -1.56 10.16
N ALA A 70 11.88 -0.97 10.53
CA ALA A 70 12.05 0.49 10.51
C ALA A 70 11.78 1.09 9.12
N ARG A 71 12.18 0.37 8.06
CA ARG A 71 11.97 0.79 6.66
C ARG A 71 10.49 0.79 6.28
N ASP A 72 9.74 -0.22 6.72
CA ASP A 72 8.32 -0.31 6.43
C ASP A 72 7.54 0.74 7.21
N ALA A 73 7.89 0.97 8.48
CA ALA A 73 7.30 2.03 9.28
C ALA A 73 7.54 3.43 8.66
N GLU A 74 8.74 3.69 8.14
CA GLU A 74 9.05 4.93 7.43
C GLU A 74 8.21 5.09 6.15
N ALA A 75 8.10 4.02 5.34
CA ALA A 75 7.33 4.03 4.11
C ALA A 75 5.83 4.24 4.38
N ILE A 76 5.27 3.57 5.39
CA ILE A 76 3.87 3.70 5.81
C ILE A 76 3.59 5.15 6.21
N LEU A 77 4.42 5.76 7.08
CA LEU A 77 4.22 7.14 7.48
C LEU A 77 4.34 8.13 6.31
N ALA A 78 5.28 7.91 5.40
CA ALA A 78 5.43 8.77 4.23
C ALA A 78 4.17 8.75 3.34
N ILE A 79 3.54 7.59 3.18
CA ILE A 79 2.29 7.45 2.43
C ILE A 79 1.15 8.18 3.15
N ILE A 80 0.94 7.89 4.45
CA ILE A 80 -0.15 8.50 5.22
C ILE A 80 -0.05 10.02 5.25
N ARG A 81 1.15 10.57 5.50
CA ARG A 81 1.36 12.02 5.55
C ARG A 81 1.09 12.67 4.20
N ARG A 82 1.48 12.01 3.10
CA ARG A 82 1.18 12.49 1.74
C ARG A 82 -0.32 12.51 1.49
N ASP A 83 -1.01 11.43 1.82
CA ASP A 83 -2.45 11.29 1.56
C ASP A 83 -3.25 12.27 2.43
N LEU A 84 -2.85 12.46 3.68
CA LEU A 84 -3.43 13.46 4.57
C LEU A 84 -3.18 14.88 4.05
N ALA A 85 -1.97 15.20 3.62
CA ALA A 85 -1.65 16.50 3.03
C ALA A 85 -2.48 16.75 1.76
N ALA A 86 -2.68 15.74 0.92
CA ALA A 86 -3.52 15.83 -0.27
C ALA A 86 -5.01 16.03 0.09
N ALA A 87 -5.52 15.32 1.09
CA ALA A 87 -6.89 15.49 1.57
C ALA A 87 -7.13 16.89 2.15
N VAL A 88 -6.21 17.36 3.00
CA VAL A 88 -6.27 18.71 3.57
C VAL A 88 -6.18 19.75 2.46
N ALA A 89 -5.24 19.62 1.52
CA ALA A 89 -5.13 20.51 0.37
C ALA A 89 -6.42 20.49 -0.48
N GLY A 90 -7.01 19.32 -0.69
CA GLY A 90 -8.31 19.17 -1.36
C GLY A 90 -9.40 19.98 -0.66
N CYS A 91 -9.56 19.81 0.67
CA CYS A 91 -10.55 20.56 1.46
C CYS A 91 -10.31 22.07 1.46
N LEU A 92 -9.05 22.51 1.47
CA LEU A 92 -8.72 23.93 1.43
C LEU A 92 -8.96 24.54 0.04
N CYS A 93 -8.70 23.78 -1.03
CA CYS A 93 -8.92 24.21 -2.41
C CYS A 93 -10.39 24.18 -2.81
N THR A 94 -11.21 23.29 -2.23
CA THR A 94 -12.67 23.26 -2.44
C THR A 94 -13.43 24.16 -1.47
N GLY A 95 -12.75 24.79 -0.52
CA GLY A 95 -13.30 25.65 0.54
C GLY A 95 -13.66 27.09 0.11
N ARG A 96 -14.05 27.34 -1.14
CA ARG A 96 -14.66 28.62 -1.54
C ARG A 96 -15.68 28.44 -2.66
N ASP A 97 -16.73 27.69 -2.39
CA ASP A 97 -18.04 27.88 -3.03
C ASP A 97 -19.11 27.68 -1.95
N GLY A 98 -19.40 28.76 -1.24
CA GLY A 98 -20.65 28.91 -0.49
C GLY A 98 -21.75 29.45 -1.39
#